data_AF-A0ABD5T635-F1
#
_entry.id   AF-A0ABD5T635-F1
#
_cell.length_a   1.000
_cell.length_b   1.000
_cell.length_c   1.000
_cell.angle_alpha   90.00
_cell.angle_beta   90.00
_cell.angle_gamma   90.00
#
_symmetry.space_group_name_H-M   'P 1'
#
loop_
_entity.id
_entity.type
_entity.pdbx_description
1 polymer ?
#
loop_
_entity_poly.entity_id
_entity_poly.type
_entity_poly.pdbx_seq_one_letter_code
_entity_poly.pdbx_strand_id
1 'polypeptide(L)'
;AAEKSWSTLRRIVPRLAVVYVLVIGLVTHYDVEALTSVAEPITGVLGLPGEAVPVIAVYTLDTTAGAVTLTGTDPGTFTTRTAVATLLIGGILSFAVSTFRRSIPFQYGIWGAEFGTKVIVVNTALKLLFISLTVALLLAPVW
;
A
#
# COMPACT_ATOMS: atom_id res chain seq x y z
N ALA A 1 -27.48 -5.65 -23.51
CA ALA A 1 -26.35 -5.15 -22.70
C ALA A 1 -26.83 -4.22 -21.57
N ALA A 2 -27.64 -3.19 -21.88
CA ALA A 2 -28.11 -2.20 -20.91
C ALA A 2 -28.85 -2.78 -19.68
N GLU A 3 -29.74 -3.76 -19.84
CA GLU A 3 -30.49 -4.35 -18.72
C GLU A 3 -29.61 -5.12 -17.73
N LYS A 4 -28.59 -5.84 -18.21
CA LYS A 4 -27.60 -6.53 -17.36
C LYS A 4 -26.72 -5.53 -16.60
N SER A 5 -26.35 -4.42 -17.24
CA SER A 5 -25.64 -3.33 -16.56
C SER A 5 -26.52 -2.67 -15.51
N TRP A 6 -27.81 -2.46 -15.80
CA TRP A 6 -28.77 -1.85 -14.89
C TRP A 6 -29.04 -2.70 -13.64
N SER A 7 -29.23 -4.02 -13.80
CA SER A 7 -29.42 -4.92 -12.66
C SER A 7 -28.18 -4.96 -11.76
N THR A 8 -26.99 -4.93 -12.35
CA THR A 8 -25.72 -4.87 -11.63
C THR A 8 -25.58 -3.54 -10.88
N LEU A 9 -25.90 -2.41 -11.52
CA LEU A 9 -25.87 -1.08 -10.89
C LEU A 9 -26.81 -1.03 -9.68
N ARG A 10 -28.07 -1.46 -9.83
CA ARG A 10 -29.05 -1.42 -8.75
C ARG A 10 -28.64 -2.29 -7.55
N ARG A 11 -27.79 -3.30 -7.76
CA ARG A 11 -27.23 -4.14 -6.70
C ARG A 11 -26.00 -3.52 -6.03
N ILE A 12 -25.12 -2.87 -6.81
CA ILE A 12 -23.82 -2.38 -6.32
C ILE A 12 -23.93 -0.96 -5.76
N VAL A 13 -24.64 -0.06 -6.46
CA VAL A 13 -24.70 1.38 -6.13
C VAL A 13 -25.19 1.64 -4.70
N PRO A 14 -26.24 0.99 -4.17
CA PRO A 14 -26.68 1.26 -2.80
C PRO A 14 -25.60 0.91 -1.77
N ARG A 15 -24.90 -0.21 -1.98
CA ARG A 15 -23.81 -0.64 -1.09
C ARG A 15 -22.63 0.33 -1.17
N LEU A 16 -22.26 0.77 -2.38
CA LEU A 16 -21.23 1.78 -2.56
C LEU A 16 -21.63 3.10 -1.89
N ALA A 17 -22.85 3.59 -2.12
CA ALA A 17 -23.34 4.83 -1.52
C ALA A 17 -23.22 4.79 0.01
N VAL A 18 -23.62 3.69 0.66
CA VAL A 18 -23.46 3.53 2.11
C VAL A 18 -21.99 3.58 2.52
N VAL A 19 -21.12 2.83 1.84
CA VAL A 19 -19.68 2.81 2.16
C VAL A 19 -19.04 4.19 1.96
N TYR A 20 -19.32 4.85 0.84
CA TYR A 20 -18.78 6.19 0.55
C TYR A 20 -19.29 7.23 1.54
N VAL A 21 -20.58 7.25 1.86
CA VAL A 21 -21.12 8.19 2.85
C VAL A 21 -20.48 7.97 4.22
N LEU A 22 -20.31 6.72 4.64
CA LEU A 22 -19.63 6.40 5.90
C LEU A 22 -18.16 6.84 5.89
N VAL A 23 -17.42 6.50 4.83
CA VAL A 23 -16.00 6.86 4.71
C VAL A 23 -15.82 8.38 4.64
N ILE A 24 -16.62 9.06 3.81
CA ILE A 24 -16.58 10.53 3.70
C ILE A 24 -16.94 11.16 5.03
N GLY A 25 -18.01 10.71 5.70
CA GLY A 25 -18.40 11.21 7.02
C GLY A 25 -17.29 11.02 8.06
N LEU A 26 -16.63 9.86 8.05
CA LEU A 26 -15.52 9.58 8.94
C LEU A 26 -14.33 10.51 8.66
N VAL A 27 -13.89 10.63 7.41
CA VAL A 27 -12.76 11.50 7.01
C VAL A 27 -13.08 12.98 7.24
N THR A 28 -14.35 13.40 7.15
CA THR A 28 -14.77 14.79 7.35
C THR A 28 -14.78 15.16 8.84
N HIS A 29 -15.11 14.22 9.73
CA HIS A 29 -15.32 14.49 11.15
C HIS A 29 -14.21 14.00 12.08
N TYR A 30 -13.35 13.09 11.61
CA TYR A 30 -12.24 12.56 12.38
C TYR A 30 -10.91 12.95 11.78
N ASP A 31 -9.97 13.23 12.68
CA ASP A 31 -8.60 13.52 12.32
C ASP A 31 -7.92 12.25 11.80
N VAL A 32 -7.82 12.16 10.47
CA VAL A 32 -7.10 11.11 9.78
C VAL A 32 -5.59 11.17 10.03
N GLU A 33 -5.07 12.34 10.41
CA GLU A 33 -3.65 12.55 10.72
C GLU A 33 -3.26 11.74 11.97
N ALA A 34 -4.15 11.68 12.96
CA ALA A 34 -3.97 10.84 14.15
C ALA A 34 -3.89 9.34 13.83
N LEU A 35 -4.61 8.85 12.81
CA LEU A 35 -4.53 7.44 12.38
C LEU A 35 -3.20 7.13 11.67
N THR A 36 -2.62 8.12 10.99
CA THR A 36 -1.38 7.99 10.24
C THR A 36 -0.12 8.24 11.09
N SER A 37 -0.26 8.89 12.25
CA SER A 37 0.83 9.24 13.18
C SER A 37 1.74 8.06 13.59
N VAL A 38 1.23 6.81 13.55
CA VAL A 38 2.01 5.61 13.88
C VAL A 38 3.15 5.37 12.88
N ALA A 39 3.02 5.85 11.64
CA ALA A 39 4.04 5.69 10.60
C ALA A 39 5.02 6.87 10.50
N GLU A 40 4.71 8.02 11.10
CA GLU A 40 5.56 9.23 11.09
C GLU A 40 6.98 9.00 11.64
N PRO A 41 7.20 8.23 12.73
CA PRO A 41 8.55 7.97 13.22
C PRO A 41 9.41 7.24 12.18
N ILE A 42 8.80 6.35 11.38
CA ILE A 42 9.51 5.56 10.37
C ILE A 42 9.84 6.45 9.16
N THR A 43 8.89 7.24 8.68
CA THR A 43 9.12 8.16 7.56
C THR A 43 10.09 9.28 7.94
N GLY A 44 10.01 9.80 9.16
CA GLY A 44 10.92 10.82 9.69
C GLY A 44 12.36 10.35 9.80
N VAL A 45 12.60 9.12 10.29
CA VAL A 45 13.96 8.52 10.32
C VAL A 45 14.54 8.35 8.91
N LEU A 46 13.69 8.08 7.92
CA LEU A 46 14.09 7.92 6.53
C LEU A 46 14.19 9.24 5.75
N GLY A 47 13.91 10.39 6.40
CA GLY A 47 13.93 11.71 5.75
C GLY A 47 12.87 11.87 4.67
N LEU A 48 11.77 11.10 4.75
CA LEU A 48 10.65 11.21 3.83
C LEU A 48 9.72 12.36 4.26
N PRO A 49 9.08 13.07 3.32
CA PRO A 49 8.09 14.08 3.66
C PRO A 49 6.90 13.47 4.41
N GLY A 50 6.22 14.25 5.25
CA GLY A 50 5.04 13.77 6.01
C GLY A 50 3.93 13.20 5.13
N GLU A 51 3.79 13.77 3.92
CA GLU A 51 2.86 13.31 2.88
C GLU A 51 3.13 11.88 2.38
N ALA A 52 4.28 11.28 2.71
CA ALA A 52 4.59 9.89 2.37
C ALA A 52 3.67 8.91 3.08
N VAL A 53 3.19 9.24 4.28
CA VAL A 53 2.35 8.35 5.08
C VAL A 53 1.00 8.05 4.40
N PRO A 54 0.19 9.04 3.98
CA PRO A 54 -1.07 8.76 3.29
C PRO A 54 -0.84 8.06 1.94
N VAL A 55 0.24 8.35 1.23
CA VAL A 55 0.62 7.64 -0.01
C VAL A 55 0.87 6.16 0.27
N ILE A 56 1.68 5.83 1.29
CA ILE A 56 1.96 4.44 1.70
C ILE A 56 0.67 3.72 2.11
N ALA A 57 -0.19 4.38 2.88
CA ALA A 57 -1.46 3.81 3.33
C ALA A 57 -2.37 3.43 2.15
N VAL A 58 -2.55 4.33 1.18
CA VAL A 58 -3.37 4.05 -0.02
C VAL A 58 -2.69 2.99 -0.88
N TYR A 59 -1.38 3.08 -1.11
CA TYR A 59 -0.62 2.14 -1.94
C TYR A 59 -0.67 0.70 -1.41
N THR A 60 -0.71 0.54 -0.08
CA THR A 60 -0.85 -0.75 0.59
C THR A 60 -2.14 -1.47 0.16
N LEU A 61 -3.22 -0.71 -0.04
CA LEU A 61 -4.54 -1.24 -0.41
C LEU A 61 -4.71 -1.37 -1.92
N ASP A 62 -4.27 -0.35 -2.66
CA ASP A 62 -4.28 -0.33 -4.12
C ASP A 62 -3.06 0.43 -4.63
N THR A 63 -2.16 -0.28 -5.31
CA THR A 63 -0.88 0.26 -5.79
C THR A 63 -1.06 1.35 -6.85
N THR A 64 -2.16 1.31 -7.61
CA THR A 64 -2.44 2.32 -8.64
C THR A 64 -2.95 3.59 -8.00
N ALA A 65 -3.94 3.47 -7.11
CA ALA A 65 -4.49 4.60 -6.36
C ALA A 65 -3.38 5.28 -5.53
N GLY A 66 -2.53 4.51 -4.86
CA GLY A 66 -1.42 5.06 -4.09
C GLY A 66 -0.41 5.82 -4.94
N ALA A 67 -0.09 5.32 -6.14
CA ALA A 67 0.77 6.04 -7.08
C ALA A 67 0.13 7.34 -7.57
N VAL A 68 -1.19 7.35 -7.79
CA VAL A 68 -1.95 8.55 -8.15
C VAL A 68 -1.99 9.56 -7.01
N THR A 69 -2.02 9.12 -5.75
CA THR A 69 -2.00 10.03 -4.59
C THR A 69 -0.78 10.96 -4.59
N LEU A 70 0.38 10.51 -5.10
CA LEU A 70 1.55 11.38 -5.26
C LEU A 70 1.27 12.61 -6.12
N THR A 71 0.41 12.51 -7.14
CA THR A 71 0.09 13.64 -8.02
C THR A 71 -0.81 14.68 -7.38
N GLY A 72 -1.48 14.33 -6.27
CA GLY A 72 -2.31 15.25 -5.50
C GLY A 72 -1.53 16.05 -4.46
N THR A 73 -0.21 15.87 -4.38
CA THR A 73 0.67 16.56 -3.45
C THR A 73 1.20 17.87 -4.03
N ASP A 74 1.61 18.79 -3.16
CA ASP A 74 2.12 20.08 -3.59
C ASP A 74 3.39 19.92 -4.45
N PRO A 75 3.55 20.71 -5.53
CA PRO A 75 4.73 20.64 -6.37
C PRO A 75 6.01 20.86 -5.56
N GLY A 76 6.92 19.89 -5.61
CA GLY A 76 8.21 19.95 -4.92
C GLY A 76 8.26 19.26 -3.57
N THR A 77 7.13 18.76 -3.02
CA THR A 77 7.20 17.98 -1.76
C THR A 77 7.99 16.68 -1.95
N PHE A 78 7.75 15.99 -3.07
CA PHE A 78 8.51 14.80 -3.42
C PHE A 78 9.57 15.09 -4.47
N THR A 79 10.80 14.65 -4.18
CA THR A 79 11.78 14.35 -5.23
C THR A 79 11.47 13.00 -5.85
N THR A 80 11.96 12.74 -7.07
CA THR A 80 11.84 11.40 -7.70
C THR A 80 12.34 10.28 -6.78
N ARG A 81 13.41 10.55 -6.02
CA ARG A 81 13.96 9.58 -5.06
C ARG A 81 12.96 9.30 -3.94
N THR A 82 12.52 10.33 -3.22
CA THR A 82 11.59 10.17 -2.09
C THR A 82 10.24 9.59 -2.54
N ALA A 83 9.76 9.91 -3.74
CA ALA A 83 8.56 9.30 -4.33
C ALA A 83 8.75 7.80 -4.53
N VAL A 84 9.84 7.37 -5.19
CA VAL A 84 10.12 5.95 -5.42
C VAL A 84 10.32 5.20 -4.10
N ALA A 85 11.06 5.77 -3.15
CA ALA A 85 11.22 5.19 -1.81
C ALA A 85 9.87 4.97 -1.11
N THR A 86 8.99 5.97 -1.17
CA THR A 86 7.64 5.92 -0.59
C THR A 86 6.82 4.78 -1.20
N LEU A 87 6.82 4.64 -2.53
CA LEU A 87 6.10 3.55 -3.21
C LEU A 87 6.72 2.17 -2.93
N LEU A 88 8.05 2.07 -2.79
CA LEU A 88 8.72 0.82 -2.43
C LEU A 88 8.34 0.37 -1.01
N ILE A 89 8.27 1.30 -0.06
CA ILE A 89 7.82 1.04 1.31
C ILE A 89 6.35 0.62 1.32
N GLY A 90 5.48 1.33 0.58
CA GLY A 90 4.09 0.90 0.37
C GLY A 90 3.99 -0.49 -0.26
N GLY A 91 4.91 -0.81 -1.17
CA GLY A 91 5.06 -2.12 -1.78
C GLY A 91 5.36 -3.23 -0.76
N ILE A 92 6.13 -2.95 0.29
CA ILE A 92 6.38 -3.90 1.37
C ILE A 92 5.07 -4.34 2.03
N LEU A 93 4.26 -3.36 2.43
CA LEU A 93 2.99 -3.61 3.10
C LEU A 93 1.98 -4.26 2.15
N SER A 94 1.90 -3.77 0.90
CA SER A 94 1.02 -4.34 -0.14
C SER A 94 1.34 -5.82 -0.40
N PHE A 95 2.63 -6.15 -0.57
CA PHE A 95 3.00 -7.54 -0.83
C PHE A 95 2.75 -8.42 0.40
N ALA A 96 2.88 -7.91 1.63
CA ALA A 96 2.57 -8.67 2.84
C ALA A 96 1.10 -9.12 2.84
N VAL A 97 0.16 -8.21 2.57
CA VAL A 97 -1.28 -8.54 2.42
C VAL A 97 -1.50 -9.55 1.29
N SER A 98 -0.84 -9.36 0.15
CA SER A 98 -0.94 -10.30 -0.99
C SER A 98 -0.38 -11.68 -0.65
N THR A 99 0.63 -11.73 0.23
CA THR A 99 1.29 -12.97 0.66
C THR A 99 0.33 -13.79 1.49
N PHE A 100 -0.34 -13.18 2.47
CA PHE A 100 -1.35 -13.86 3.28
C PHE A 100 -2.54 -14.34 2.46
N ARG A 101 -3.09 -13.50 1.59
CA ARG A 101 -4.33 -13.84 0.86
C ARG A 101 -4.13 -14.80 -0.29
N ARG A 102 -2.94 -14.83 -0.92
CA ARG A 102 -2.71 -15.59 -2.16
C ARG A 102 -1.49 -16.49 -2.08
N SER A 103 -0.33 -15.97 -1.68
CA SER A 103 0.92 -16.73 -1.71
C SER A 103 0.90 -17.91 -0.74
N ILE A 104 0.53 -17.70 0.54
CA ILE A 104 0.54 -18.78 1.55
C ILE A 104 -0.40 -19.92 1.15
N PRO A 105 -1.70 -19.68 0.83
CA PRO A 105 -2.59 -20.75 0.38
C PRO A 105 -2.07 -21.48 -0.86
N PHE A 106 -1.48 -20.74 -1.81
CA PHE A 106 -0.93 -21.31 -3.03
C PHE A 106 0.29 -22.21 -2.77
N GLN A 107 1.27 -21.73 -1.99
CA GLN A 107 2.48 -22.49 -1.69
C GLN A 107 2.16 -23.75 -0.86
N TYR A 108 1.23 -23.65 0.09
CA TYR A 108 0.76 -24.81 0.85
C TYR A 108 -0.03 -25.79 -0.02
N GLY A 109 -0.86 -25.29 -0.94
CA GLY A 109 -1.64 -26.13 -1.84
C GLY A 109 -0.80 -26.97 -2.81
N ILE A 110 0.32 -26.41 -3.30
CA ILE A 110 1.20 -27.13 -4.25
C ILE A 110 2.21 -28.02 -3.53
N TRP A 111 2.84 -27.51 -2.47
CA TRP A 111 4.03 -28.14 -1.88
C TRP A 111 3.82 -28.76 -0.49
N GLY A 112 2.63 -28.60 0.09
CA GLY A 112 2.38 -28.95 1.49
C GLY A 112 3.03 -27.97 2.47
N ALA A 113 2.75 -28.15 3.76
CA ALA A 113 3.13 -27.19 4.80
C ALA A 113 4.66 -27.09 5.00
N GLU A 114 5.39 -28.20 4.97
CA GLU A 114 6.83 -28.19 5.31
C GLU A 114 7.67 -27.49 4.23
N PHE A 115 7.54 -27.89 2.97
CA PHE A 115 8.28 -27.26 1.88
C PHE A 115 7.70 -25.88 1.52
N GLY A 116 6.37 -25.75 1.51
CA GLY A 116 5.71 -24.48 1.24
C GLY A 116 6.13 -23.37 2.22
N THR A 117 6.30 -23.70 3.51
CA THR A 117 6.80 -22.72 4.51
C THR A 117 8.21 -22.26 4.19
N LYS A 118 9.12 -23.17 3.82
CA LYS A 118 10.49 -22.82 3.41
C LYS A 118 10.48 -21.86 2.22
N VAL A 119 9.66 -22.14 1.20
CA VAL A 119 9.50 -21.27 0.02
C VAL A 119 8.97 -19.89 0.40
N ILE A 120 7.93 -19.81 1.24
CA ILE A 120 7.35 -18.54 1.70
C ILE A 120 8.40 -17.70 2.43
N VAL A 121 9.13 -18.31 3.37
CA VAL A 121 10.14 -17.61 4.18
C VAL A 121 11.26 -17.08 3.29
N VAL A 122 11.85 -17.91 2.44
CA VAL A 122 12.94 -17.52 1.55
C VAL A 122 12.51 -16.40 0.61
N ASN A 123 11.35 -16.56 -0.06
CA ASN A 123 10.83 -15.55 -0.98
C ASN A 123 10.51 -14.22 -0.27
N THR A 124 9.92 -14.27 0.93
CA THR A 124 9.59 -13.07 1.70
C THR A 124 10.86 -12.36 2.17
N ALA A 125 11.83 -13.11 2.69
CA ALA A 125 13.11 -12.58 3.14
C ALA A 125 13.89 -11.92 1.99
N LEU A 126 13.98 -12.58 0.83
CA LEU A 126 14.63 -12.03 -0.37
C LEU A 126 13.95 -10.74 -0.85
N LYS A 127 12.61 -10.70 -0.89
CA LYS A 127 11.87 -9.49 -1.28
C LYS A 127 12.12 -8.35 -0.29
N LEU A 128 12.00 -8.62 1.02
CA LEU A 128 12.26 -7.63 2.05
C LEU A 128 13.68 -7.10 1.99
N LEU A 129 14.67 -7.99 1.86
CA LEU A 129 16.08 -7.61 1.76
C LEU A 129 16.32 -6.74 0.53
N PHE A 130 15.83 -7.15 -0.64
CA PHE A 130 16.02 -6.41 -1.89
C PHE A 130 15.38 -5.03 -1.84
N ILE A 131 14.13 -4.92 -1.38
CA ILE A 131 13.44 -3.64 -1.27
C ILE A 131 14.15 -2.75 -0.24
N SER A 132 14.50 -3.29 0.93
CA SER A 132 15.17 -2.53 2.00
C SER A 132 16.53 -2.00 1.53
N LEU A 133 17.32 -2.83 0.84
CA LEU A 133 18.61 -2.42 0.28
C LEU A 133 18.43 -1.34 -0.79
N THR A 134 17.42 -1.47 -1.65
CA THR A 134 17.12 -0.47 -2.68
C THR A 134 16.72 0.86 -2.06
N VAL A 135 15.84 0.86 -1.05
CA VAL A 135 15.46 2.07 -0.31
C VAL A 135 16.68 2.69 0.36
N ALA A 136 17.51 1.89 1.03
CA ALA A 136 18.72 2.38 1.68
C ALA A 136 19.69 3.02 0.68
N LEU A 137 19.94 2.38 -0.47
CA LEU A 137 20.80 2.93 -1.52
C LEU A 137 20.25 4.22 -2.14
N LEU A 138 18.93 4.27 -2.31
CA LEU A 138 18.26 5.39 -2.96
C LEU A 138 18.17 6.63 -2.06
N LEU A 139 18.11 6.43 -0.74
CA LEU A 139 18.12 7.49 0.26
C LEU A 139 19.52 7.79 0.82
N ALA A 140 20.51 6.95 0.54
CA ALA A 140 21.87 7.18 0.99
C ALA A 140 22.42 8.48 0.35
N PRO A 141 23.18 9.29 1.11
CA PRO A 141 23.67 10.61 0.66
C PRO A 141 24.82 10.53 -0.37
N VAL A 142 24.97 9.41 -1.07
CA VAL A 142 26.19 9.07 -1.84
C VAL A 142 26.22 9.64 -3.27
N TRP A 143 25.21 10.42 -3.69
CA TRP A 143 25.15 11.05 -5.02
C TRP A 143 24.34 12.35 -5.02
#